data_AF-A0A3N6D793-F1
#
_entry.id   AF-A0A3N6D793-F1
#
_cell.length_a   1.000
_cell.length_b   1.000
_cell.length_c   1.000
_cell.angle_alpha   90.00
_cell.angle_beta   90.00
_cell.angle_gamma   90.00
#
_symmetry.space_group_name_H-M   'P 1'
#
loop_
_entity.id
_entity.type
_entity.pdbx_description
1 polymer ?
#
loop_
_entity_poly.entity_id
_entity_poly.type
_entity_poly.pdbx_seq_one_letter_code
_entity_poly.pdbx_strand_id
1 'polypeptide(L)'
;MPTFEQLLTARLGPLDTAVTQWTEMIGKLTSPLQTDASAMKTKADKSSWMGENATVTKEFVTKTAKEFDDAVIEAESVRDLLKDAHTLFKTAQDDLKHTYENPPSRYHHLPRRRPQPSNTP
;
A
#
# COMPACT_ATOMS: atom_id res chain seq x y z
N MET A 1 7.09 23.80 -5.91
CA MET A 1 5.86 23.75 -5.08
C MET A 1 4.67 23.48 -5.98
N PRO A 2 3.73 22.60 -5.61
CA PRO A 2 2.51 22.38 -6.38
C PRO A 2 1.63 23.63 -6.42
N THR A 3 0.86 23.81 -7.49
CA THR A 3 -0.12 24.90 -7.60
C THR A 3 -1.41 24.58 -6.84
N PHE A 4 -2.23 25.61 -6.59
CA PHE A 4 -3.54 25.44 -5.98
C PHE A 4 -4.43 24.48 -6.79
N GLU A 5 -4.56 24.69 -8.12
CA GLU A 5 -5.29 23.77 -9.00
C GLU A 5 -4.77 22.34 -8.91
N GLN A 6 -3.44 22.13 -8.90
CA GLN A 6 -2.88 20.78 -8.79
C GLN A 6 -3.28 20.08 -7.49
N LEU A 7 -3.34 20.81 -6.37
CA LEU A 7 -3.82 20.27 -5.10
C LEU A 7 -5.32 19.98 -5.14
N LEU A 8 -6.12 20.91 -5.66
CA LEU A 8 -7.58 20.80 -5.75
C LEU A 8 -8.03 19.62 -6.62
N THR A 9 -7.29 19.32 -7.69
CA THR A 9 -7.61 18.27 -8.66
C THR A 9 -6.66 17.08 -8.64
N ALA A 10 -5.83 16.95 -7.60
CA ALA A 10 -4.90 15.83 -7.46
C ALA A 10 -5.63 14.49 -7.65
N ARG A 11 -5.07 13.62 -8.51
CA ARG A 11 -5.62 12.30 -8.80
C ARG A 11 -5.10 11.32 -7.76
N LEU A 12 -5.94 10.93 -6.81
CA LEU A 12 -5.57 10.00 -5.73
C LEU A 12 -5.90 8.54 -6.04
N GLY A 13 -6.66 8.27 -7.11
CA GLY A 13 -7.05 6.91 -7.54
C GLY A 13 -5.87 5.94 -7.73
N PRO A 14 -4.68 6.35 -8.24
CA PRO A 14 -3.53 5.46 -8.28
C PRO A 14 -3.05 4.96 -6.92
N LEU A 15 -3.17 5.76 -5.85
CA LEU A 15 -2.82 5.29 -4.50
C LEU A 15 -3.84 4.25 -4.01
N ASP A 16 -5.12 4.48 -4.22
CA ASP A 16 -6.19 3.51 -3.90
C ASP A 16 -5.99 2.19 -4.67
N THR A 17 -5.68 2.28 -5.96
CA THR A 17 -5.34 1.12 -6.80
C THR A 17 -4.13 0.37 -6.24
N ALA A 18 -3.09 1.07 -5.80
CA ALA A 18 -1.93 0.44 -5.19
C ALA A 18 -2.31 -0.28 -3.89
N VAL A 19 -3.15 0.30 -3.03
CA VAL A 19 -3.69 -0.37 -1.83
C VAL A 19 -4.41 -1.66 -2.18
N THR A 20 -5.25 -1.66 -3.22
CA THR A 20 -5.92 -2.88 -3.71
C THR A 20 -4.91 -3.92 -4.18
N GLN A 21 -3.93 -3.54 -4.99
CA GLN A 21 -2.92 -4.46 -5.53
C GLN A 21 -2.07 -5.09 -4.43
N TRP A 22 -1.66 -4.32 -3.43
CA TRP A 22 -0.95 -4.86 -2.27
C TRP A 22 -1.83 -5.79 -1.43
N THR A 23 -3.12 -5.48 -1.30
CA THR A 23 -4.08 -6.38 -0.63
C THR A 23 -4.20 -7.72 -1.36
N GLU A 24 -4.27 -7.72 -2.69
CA GLU A 24 -4.28 -8.96 -3.49
C GLU A 24 -2.98 -9.74 -3.38
N MET A 25 -1.84 -9.06 -3.34
CA MET A 25 -0.53 -9.68 -3.18
C MET A 25 -0.37 -10.32 -1.80
N ILE A 26 -0.80 -9.65 -0.73
CA ILE A 26 -0.89 -10.25 0.62
C ILE A 26 -1.73 -11.53 0.56
N GLY A 27 -2.89 -11.49 -0.10
CA GLY A 27 -3.73 -12.66 -0.30
C GLY A 27 -2.97 -13.85 -0.92
N LYS A 28 -2.19 -13.60 -1.99
CA LYS A 28 -1.37 -14.63 -2.65
C LYS A 28 -0.21 -15.13 -1.79
N LEU A 29 0.42 -14.24 -1.01
CA LEU A 29 1.50 -14.60 -0.09
C LEU A 29 0.99 -15.46 1.07
N THR A 30 -0.14 -15.09 1.68
CA THR A 30 -0.77 -15.88 2.74
C THR A 30 -1.29 -17.22 2.22
N SER A 31 -1.92 -17.22 1.04
CA SER A 31 -2.49 -18.43 0.44
C SER A 31 -2.35 -18.46 -1.10
N PRO A 32 -1.77 -19.51 -1.67
CA PRO A 32 -1.34 -20.75 -1.01
C PRO A 32 0.07 -20.69 -0.41
N LEU A 33 0.88 -19.66 -0.68
CA LEU A 33 2.34 -19.75 -0.57
C LEU A 33 2.86 -19.98 0.87
N GLN A 34 2.49 -19.13 1.82
CA GLN A 34 2.88 -19.28 3.24
C GLN A 34 2.32 -20.59 3.84
N THR A 35 1.08 -20.94 3.46
CA THR A 35 0.43 -22.18 3.90
C THR A 35 1.21 -23.43 3.42
N ASP A 36 1.57 -23.46 2.14
CA ASP A 36 2.31 -24.56 1.54
C ASP A 36 3.74 -24.65 2.09
N ALA A 37 4.40 -23.51 2.27
CA ALA A 37 5.74 -23.47 2.87
C ALA A 37 5.73 -23.98 4.32
N SER A 38 4.73 -23.60 5.12
CA SER A 38 4.51 -24.11 6.47
C SER A 38 4.25 -25.61 6.51
N ALA A 39 3.45 -26.12 5.56
CA ALA A 39 3.19 -27.55 5.41
C ALA A 39 4.46 -28.31 5.00
N MET A 40 5.28 -27.74 4.10
CA MET A 40 6.56 -28.32 3.67
C MET A 40 7.54 -28.39 4.85
N LYS A 41 7.65 -27.31 5.64
CA LYS A 41 8.47 -27.29 6.86
C LYS A 41 8.03 -28.38 7.83
N THR A 42 6.74 -28.51 8.10
CA THR A 42 6.20 -29.55 8.99
C THR A 42 6.58 -30.97 8.52
N LYS A 43 6.55 -31.22 7.21
CA LYS A 43 6.98 -32.50 6.63
C LYS A 43 8.48 -32.71 6.75
N ALA A 44 9.28 -31.69 6.48
CA ALA A 44 10.73 -31.73 6.61
C ALA A 44 11.16 -32.00 8.06
N ASP A 45 10.54 -31.33 9.03
CA ASP A 45 10.78 -31.52 10.47
C ASP A 45 10.55 -32.98 10.89
N LYS A 46 9.48 -33.61 10.39
CA LYS A 46 9.11 -35.01 10.69
C LYS A 46 9.87 -36.05 9.88
N SER A 47 10.67 -35.64 8.90
CA SER A 47 11.37 -36.59 8.03
C SER A 47 12.54 -37.27 8.74
N SER A 48 12.75 -38.55 8.45
CA SER A 48 13.92 -39.34 8.85
C SER A 48 15.08 -39.24 7.85
N TRP A 49 15.16 -38.11 7.12
CA TRP A 49 16.23 -37.88 6.16
C TRP A 49 17.59 -37.90 6.83
N MET A 50 18.60 -38.38 6.10
CA MET A 50 19.98 -38.52 6.54
C MET A 50 20.92 -37.84 5.54
N GLY A 51 22.16 -37.57 5.95
CA GLY A 51 23.15 -36.90 5.10
C GLY A 51 22.76 -35.46 4.79
N GLU A 52 23.05 -34.98 3.59
CA GLU A 52 22.80 -33.58 3.18
C GLU A 52 21.32 -33.19 3.29
N ASN A 53 20.40 -34.14 3.13
CA ASN A 53 18.97 -33.86 3.30
C ASN A 53 18.59 -33.57 4.76
N ALA A 54 19.34 -34.09 5.74
CA ALA A 54 19.12 -33.77 7.16
C ALA A 54 19.62 -32.38 7.53
N THR A 55 20.71 -31.92 6.93
CA THR A 55 21.38 -30.67 7.31
C THR A 55 21.00 -29.52 6.37
N VAL A 56 21.24 -29.67 5.07
CA VAL A 56 21.06 -28.60 4.06
C VAL A 56 19.60 -28.42 3.71
N THR A 57 18.91 -29.50 3.32
CA THR A 57 17.54 -29.39 2.81
C THR A 57 16.56 -28.95 3.90
N LYS A 58 16.69 -29.44 5.13
CA LYS A 58 15.84 -29.01 6.26
C LYS A 58 16.04 -27.54 6.61
N GLU A 59 17.29 -27.07 6.64
CA GLU A 59 17.60 -25.66 6.89
C GLU A 59 17.02 -24.77 5.77
N PHE A 60 17.21 -25.18 4.51
CA PHE A 60 16.66 -24.46 3.35
C PHE A 60 15.14 -24.33 3.40
N VAL A 61 14.41 -25.43 3.70
CA VAL A 61 12.95 -25.41 3.81
C VAL A 61 12.51 -24.54 4.99
N THR A 62 13.20 -24.64 6.12
CA THR A 62 12.89 -23.84 7.32
C THR A 62 13.08 -22.35 7.04
N LYS A 63 14.18 -21.98 6.39
CA LYS A 63 14.45 -20.61 6.00
C LYS A 63 13.41 -20.11 5.01
N THR A 64 13.14 -20.88 3.94
CA THR A 64 12.15 -20.51 2.93
C THR A 64 10.76 -20.27 3.54
N ALA A 65 10.32 -21.10 4.49
CA ALA A 65 9.06 -20.88 5.20
C ALA A 65 9.05 -19.56 5.96
N LYS A 66 10.14 -19.24 6.65
CA LYS A 66 10.30 -17.96 7.36
C LYS A 66 10.28 -16.76 6.39
N GLU A 67 10.94 -16.85 5.24
CA GLU A 67 10.94 -15.75 4.25
C GLU A 67 9.51 -15.45 3.73
N PHE A 68 8.63 -16.45 3.65
CA PHE A 68 7.22 -16.20 3.34
C PHE A 68 6.45 -15.51 4.47
N ASP A 69 6.72 -15.87 5.74
CA ASP A 69 6.15 -15.18 6.89
C ASP A 69 6.59 -13.70 6.91
N ASP A 70 7.89 -13.46 6.73
CA ASP A 70 8.48 -12.11 6.72
C ASP A 70 7.93 -11.30 5.52
N ALA A 71 7.79 -11.91 4.34
CA ALA A 71 7.23 -11.23 3.16
C ALA A 71 5.77 -10.81 3.34
N VAL A 72 4.94 -11.60 4.05
CA VAL A 72 3.56 -11.20 4.39
C VAL A 72 3.58 -9.94 5.26
N ILE A 73 4.41 -9.92 6.30
CA ILE A 73 4.54 -8.77 7.22
C ILE A 73 5.00 -7.51 6.47
N GLU A 74 6.00 -7.62 5.61
CA GLU A 74 6.49 -6.48 4.82
C GLU A 74 5.42 -5.97 3.86
N ALA A 75 4.68 -6.87 3.19
CA ALA A 75 3.61 -6.49 2.28
C ALA A 75 2.45 -5.78 2.99
N GLU A 76 2.08 -6.23 4.19
CA GLU A 76 1.10 -5.55 5.05
C GLU A 76 1.55 -4.14 5.42
N SER A 77 2.82 -3.97 5.81
CA SER A 77 3.39 -2.67 6.15
C SER A 77 3.34 -1.69 4.98
N VAL A 78 3.68 -2.12 3.77
CA VAL A 78 3.60 -1.28 2.57
C VAL A 78 2.15 -0.91 2.24
N ARG A 79 1.22 -1.89 2.31
CA ARG A 79 -0.21 -1.64 2.09
C ARG A 79 -0.75 -0.60 3.05
N ASP A 80 -0.42 -0.72 4.34
CA ASP A 80 -0.88 0.19 5.39
C ASP A 80 -0.34 1.60 5.18
N LEU A 81 0.96 1.74 4.87
CA LEU A 81 1.55 3.04 4.56
C LEU A 81 0.86 3.73 3.37
N LEU A 82 0.57 2.98 2.30
CA LEU A 82 -0.14 3.51 1.13
C LEU A 82 -1.58 3.92 1.46
N LYS A 83 -2.26 3.15 2.31
CA LYS A 83 -3.62 3.43 2.77
C LYS A 83 -3.68 4.68 3.64
N ASP A 84 -2.71 4.84 4.53
CA ASP A 84 -2.59 6.02 5.39
C ASP A 84 -2.28 7.26 4.55
N ALA A 85 -1.35 7.16 3.60
CA ALA A 85 -1.05 8.23 2.67
C ALA A 85 -2.27 8.63 1.81
N HIS A 86 -3.00 7.66 1.28
CA HIS A 86 -4.23 7.91 0.53
C HIS A 86 -5.26 8.67 1.39
N THR A 87 -5.47 8.21 2.62
CA THR A 87 -6.40 8.83 3.58
C THR A 87 -5.99 10.27 3.86
N LEU A 88 -4.72 10.51 4.21
CA LEU A 88 -4.21 11.84 4.53
C LEU A 88 -4.37 12.80 3.35
N PHE A 89 -4.00 12.39 2.14
CA PHE A 89 -4.14 13.23 0.95
C PHE A 89 -5.60 13.49 0.60
N LYS A 90 -6.47 12.49 0.77
CA LYS A 90 -7.90 12.63 0.51
C LYS A 90 -8.53 13.63 1.47
N THR A 91 -8.25 13.50 2.77
CA THR A 91 -8.71 14.46 3.78
C THR A 91 -8.22 15.87 3.48
N ALA A 92 -6.91 16.05 3.23
CA ALA A 92 -6.36 17.37 2.93
C ALA A 92 -6.98 18.00 1.66
N GLN A 93 -7.24 17.20 0.61
CA GLN A 93 -7.91 17.68 -0.59
C GLN A 93 -9.37 18.06 -0.32
N ASP A 94 -10.09 17.26 0.48
CA ASP A 94 -11.49 17.52 0.81
C ASP A 94 -11.64 18.77 1.69
N ASP A 95 -10.75 18.99 2.65
CA ASP A 95 -10.69 20.21 3.44
C ASP A 95 -10.41 21.45 2.58
N LEU A 96 -9.50 21.32 1.61
CA LEU A 96 -9.19 22.38 0.65
C LEU A 96 -10.42 22.72 -0.21
N LYS A 97 -11.11 21.71 -0.74
CA LYS A 97 -12.34 21.87 -1.53
C LYS A 97 -13.44 22.53 -0.70
N HIS A 98 -13.66 22.05 0.53
CA HIS A 98 -14.67 22.58 1.42
C HIS A 98 -14.43 24.06 1.73
N THR A 99 -13.19 24.43 2.05
CA THR A 99 -12.81 25.83 2.34
C THR A 99 -12.94 26.72 1.11
N TYR A 100 -12.60 26.21 -0.08
CA TYR A 100 -12.75 26.94 -1.34
C TYR A 100 -14.23 27.16 -1.72
N GLU A 101 -15.08 26.16 -1.50
CA GLU A 101 -16.51 26.22 -1.79
C GLU A 101 -17.29 27.04 -0.74
N ASN A 102 -16.82 27.05 0.51
CA ASN A 102 -17.44 27.73 1.65
C ASN A 102 -16.43 28.69 2.30
N PRO A 103 -16.06 29.79 1.63
CA PRO A 103 -15.10 30.73 2.17
C PRO A 103 -15.65 31.36 3.47
N PRO A 104 -14.80 31.64 4.48
CA PRO A 104 -15.23 32.32 5.71
C PRO A 104 -16.01 33.61 5.42
N SER A 105 -16.98 33.98 6.28
CA SER A 105 -17.85 35.17 6.13
C SER A 105 -17.09 36.46 5.82
N ARG A 106 -15.87 36.61 6.37
CA ARG A 106 -14.99 37.76 6.11
C ARG A 106 -14.47 37.88 4.68
N TYR A 107 -14.73 36.92 3.79
CA TYR A 107 -14.29 36.91 2.40
C TYR A 107 -15.41 36.71 1.37
N HIS A 108 -16.68 36.70 1.80
CA HIS A 108 -17.81 36.46 0.89
C HIS A 108 -17.95 37.49 -0.25
N HIS A 109 -17.35 38.66 -0.10
CA HIS A 109 -17.35 39.77 -1.06
C HIS A 109 -16.19 39.72 -2.07
N LEU A 110 -15.23 38.81 -1.91
CA LEU A 110 -14.15 38.64 -2.88
C LEU A 110 -14.61 37.74 -4.04
N PRO A 111 -14.41 38.15 -5.31
CA PRO A 111 -14.74 37.30 -6.45
C PRO A 111 -13.93 36.00 -6.38
N ARG A 112 -14.60 34.85 -6.52
CA ARG A 112 -13.92 33.56 -6.65
C ARG A 112 -12.95 33.67 -7.85
N ARG A 113 -11.64 33.58 -7.60
CA ARG A 113 -10.66 33.52 -8.70
C ARG A 113 -11.02 32.31 -9.56
N ARG A 114 -11.50 32.55 -10.77
CA ARG A 114 -11.64 31.46 -11.75
C ARG A 114 -10.26 30.88 -12.01
N PRO A 115 -10.13 29.56 -12.18
CA PRO A 115 -8.91 28.97 -12.71
C PRO A 115 -8.51 29.73 -13.98
N GLN A 116 -7.32 30.31 -13.98
CA GLN A 116 -6.76 30.92 -15.19
C GLN A 116 -6.61 29.79 -16.23
N PRO A 117 -7.10 29.94 -17.47
CA PRO A 117 -6.83 28.94 -18.50
C PRO A 117 -5.32 28.77 -18.63
N SER A 118 -4.86 27.52 -18.63
CA SER A 118 -3.46 27.17 -18.78
C SER A 118 -2.98 27.67 -20.14
N ASN A 119 -2.30 28.82 -20.17
CA ASN A 119 -1.53 29.24 -21.32
C ASN A 119 -0.32 28.31 -21.42
N THR A 120 -0.42 27.33 -22.29
CA THR A 120 0.75 26.57 -22.78
C THR A 120 0.79 26.78 -24.29
N PRO A 121 1.91 27.24 -24.87
CA PRO A 121 2.09 27.33 -26.32
C PRO A 121 2.11 25.95 -26.99
#